data_AF-A0AAU7KQR6-F1
#
_entry.id   AF-A0AAU7KQR6-F1
#
_cell.length_a   1.000
_cell.length_b   1.000
_cell.length_c   1.000
_cell.angle_alpha   90.00
_cell.angle_beta   90.00
_cell.angle_gamma   90.00
#
_symmetry.space_group_name_H-M   'P 1'
#
loop_
_entity.id
_entity.type
_entity.pdbx_description
1 polymer ?
#
loop_
_entity_poly.entity_id
_entity_poly.type
_entity_poly.pdbx_seq_one_letter_code
_entity_poly.pdbx_strand_id
1 'polypeptide(L)'
;MIEQRYRLPRLDLGALRADEFEEAFVELYGIHHLRPSYTAWLFFSARLPAKVTPQSRGYAGTFALFGHAECWGSPGHCHGPDGLRRFDTRPSHPMTPAFKRVPVTQALKRHLHAGKSTLDIQIYAYTREAWPDRGDKSLVCCSGVQLVTL
;
A
#
# COMPACT_ATOMS: atom_id res chain seq x y z
N MET A 1 17.52 9.73 3.95
CA MET A 1 16.12 9.29 4.10
C MET A 1 15.42 9.64 2.80
N ILE A 2 14.76 8.67 2.17
CA ILE A 2 14.02 8.86 0.92
C ILE A 2 12.54 8.90 1.30
N GLU A 3 11.81 9.89 0.80
CA GLU A 3 10.39 10.12 1.10
C GLU A 3 9.62 10.35 -0.19
N GLN A 4 8.47 9.70 -0.34
CA GLN A 4 7.66 9.75 -1.55
C GLN A 4 6.18 9.80 -1.23
N ARG A 5 5.43 10.46 -2.12
CA ARG A 5 4.00 10.70 -1.99
C ARG A 5 3.29 10.12 -3.20
N TYR A 6 2.24 9.36 -2.94
CA TYR A 6 1.43 8.73 -3.97
C TYR A 6 -0.01 9.14 -3.76
N ARG A 7 -0.70 9.44 -4.87
CA ARG A 7 -2.14 9.58 -4.89
C ARG A 7 -2.71 8.37 -5.61
N LEU A 8 -3.57 7.65 -4.93
CA LEU A 8 -4.30 6.54 -5.54
C LEU A 8 -5.52 7.09 -6.28
N PRO A 9 -6.13 6.31 -7.19
CA PRO A 9 -7.41 6.66 -7.77
C PRO A 9 -8.43 7.01 -6.69
N ARG A 10 -9.20 8.08 -6.92
CA ARG A 10 -10.31 8.45 -6.04
C ARG A 10 -11.36 7.34 -6.11
N LEU A 11 -11.83 6.89 -4.95
CA LEU A 11 -12.89 5.89 -4.86
C LEU A 11 -14.23 6.57 -4.59
N ASP A 12 -15.29 6.07 -5.24
CA ASP A 12 -16.67 6.40 -4.90
C ASP A 12 -17.15 5.41 -3.83
N LEU A 13 -17.67 5.94 -2.72
CA LEU A 13 -18.22 5.16 -1.62
C LEU A 13 -19.72 4.90 -1.80
N GLY A 14 -20.35 5.53 -2.81
CA GLY A 14 -21.77 5.40 -3.08
C GLY A 14 -22.62 5.73 -1.86
N ALA A 15 -23.53 4.81 -1.51
CA ALA A 15 -24.43 4.93 -0.38
C ALA A 15 -23.92 4.23 0.90
N LEU A 16 -22.64 3.84 0.97
CA LEU A 16 -22.06 3.15 2.12
C LEU A 16 -22.22 3.99 3.41
N ARG A 17 -22.69 3.34 4.48
CA ARG A 17 -22.88 3.95 5.81
C ARG A 17 -21.98 3.31 6.85
N ALA A 18 -21.66 4.07 7.90
CA ALA A 18 -20.69 3.68 8.92
C ALA A 18 -21.16 2.51 9.82
N ASP A 19 -22.47 2.26 9.85
CA ASP A 19 -23.14 1.18 10.58
C ASP A 19 -23.34 -0.09 9.76
N GLU A 20 -23.00 -0.08 8.47
CA GLU A 20 -23.14 -1.24 7.56
C GLU A 20 -21.94 -2.20 7.59
N PHE A 21 -20.88 -1.85 8.31
CA PHE A 21 -19.68 -2.67 8.42
C PHE A 21 -19.03 -2.57 9.80
N GLU A 22 -18.43 -3.68 10.22
CA GLU A 22 -17.64 -3.76 11.44
C GLU A 22 -16.17 -3.48 11.16
N GLU A 23 -15.66 -3.94 10.02
CA GLU A 23 -14.27 -3.77 9.63
C GLU A 23 -14.14 -3.14 8.25
N ALA A 24 -13.08 -2.36 8.06
CA ALA A 24 -12.71 -1.86 6.75
C ALA A 24 -11.20 -1.92 6.55
N PHE A 25 -10.80 -2.28 5.33
CA PHE A 25 -9.42 -2.43 4.92
C PHE A 25 -9.16 -1.74 3.58
N VAL A 26 -7.99 -1.10 3.47
CA VAL A 26 -7.41 -0.79 2.15
C VAL A 26 -6.47 -1.93 1.79
N GLU A 27 -6.76 -2.57 0.67
CA GLU A 27 -5.98 -3.67 0.11
C GLU A 27 -5.13 -3.18 -1.05
N LEU A 28 -3.85 -3.54 -1.02
CA LEU A 28 -2.85 -3.25 -2.03
C LEU A 28 -2.38 -4.58 -2.62
N TYR A 29 -2.58 -4.75 -3.93
CA TYR A 29 -2.24 -5.97 -4.65
C TYR A 29 -1.06 -5.78 -5.58
N GLY A 30 -0.35 -6.87 -5.85
CA GLY A 30 0.73 -6.87 -6.84
C GLY A 30 1.86 -5.93 -6.47
N ILE A 31 2.17 -5.78 -5.17
CA ILE A 31 3.20 -4.86 -4.71
C ILE A 31 4.57 -5.41 -5.13
N HIS A 32 5.28 -4.66 -5.95
CA HIS A 32 6.63 -5.01 -6.36
C HIS A 32 7.62 -4.66 -5.26
N HIS A 33 8.31 -5.67 -4.72
CA HIS A 33 9.18 -5.54 -3.55
C HIS A 33 10.67 -5.76 -3.85
N LEU A 34 11.11 -5.68 -5.12
CA LEU A 34 12.50 -5.33 -5.47
C LEU A 34 12.73 -3.83 -5.29
N ARG A 35 12.56 -3.40 -4.05
CA ARG A 35 12.68 -2.03 -3.58
C ARG A 35 13.31 -2.10 -2.19
N PRO A 36 13.93 -1.03 -1.67
CA PRO A 36 14.38 -1.03 -0.28
C PRO A 36 13.22 -1.26 0.67
N SER A 37 13.47 -1.80 1.87
CA SER A 37 12.41 -1.92 2.86
C SER A 37 11.91 -0.53 3.26
N TYR A 38 10.60 -0.37 3.44
CA TYR A 38 10.00 0.94 3.71
C TYR A 38 8.79 0.84 4.64
N THR A 39 8.48 1.98 5.26
CA THR A 39 7.23 2.19 6.00
C THR A 39 6.37 3.14 5.20
N ALA A 40 5.06 2.88 5.17
CA ALA A 40 4.08 3.67 4.47
C ALA A 40 2.89 4.00 5.36
N TRP A 41 2.43 5.25 5.28
CA TRP A 41 1.26 5.77 5.97
C TRP A 41 0.18 6.12 4.96
N LEU A 42 -1.04 5.67 5.22
CA LEU A 42 -2.22 5.96 4.41
C LEU A 42 -2.97 7.15 5.00
N PHE A 43 -3.50 7.99 4.13
CA PHE A 43 -4.31 9.15 4.49
C PHE A 43 -5.57 9.23 3.62
N PHE A 44 -6.71 9.45 4.25
CA PHE A 44 -7.96 9.85 3.61
C PHE A 44 -8.02 11.37 3.48
N SER A 45 -7.31 11.89 2.49
CA SER A 45 -7.17 13.33 2.23
C SER A 45 -6.76 13.61 0.78
N ALA A 46 -7.33 14.67 0.20
CA ALA A 46 -6.95 15.17 -1.12
C ALA A 46 -5.52 15.75 -1.16
N ARG A 47 -5.01 16.25 -0.02
CA ARG A 47 -3.65 16.83 0.08
C ARG A 47 -2.96 16.45 1.40
N LEU A 48 -1.67 16.14 1.32
CA LEU A 48 -0.80 15.96 2.48
C LEU A 48 -0.08 17.28 2.84
N PRO A 49 0.19 17.52 4.14
CA PRO A 49 0.99 18.67 4.57
C PRO A 49 2.43 18.58 4.06
N ALA A 50 3.20 19.67 4.18
CA ALA A 50 4.60 19.69 3.82
C ALA A 50 5.42 18.71 4.69
N LYS A 51 5.20 18.73 6.01
CA LYS A 51 5.74 17.74 6.94
C LYS A 51 4.66 16.73 7.28
N VAL A 52 4.83 15.49 6.85
CA VAL A 52 3.86 14.41 7.09
C VAL A 52 4.23 13.66 8.35
N THR A 53 3.23 13.43 9.21
CA THR A 53 3.36 12.64 10.44
C THR A 53 2.10 11.80 10.64
N PRO A 54 2.11 10.75 11.49
CA PRO A 54 0.90 10.01 11.84
C PRO A 54 -0.18 10.86 12.54
N GLN A 55 0.17 12.03 13.09
CA GLN A 55 -0.78 12.99 13.67
C GLN A 55 -1.41 13.93 12.61
N SER A 56 -0.94 13.86 11.36
CA SER A 56 -1.49 14.69 10.28
C SER A 56 -2.94 14.34 9.99
N ARG A 57 -3.74 15.35 9.63
CA ARG A 57 -5.17 15.19 9.34
C ARG A 57 -5.39 14.13 8.26
N GLY A 58 -6.37 13.27 8.51
CA GLY A 58 -6.76 12.22 7.57
C GLY A 58 -5.95 10.93 7.69
N TYR A 59 -5.02 10.81 8.65
CA TYR A 59 -4.32 9.54 8.88
C TYR A 59 -5.30 8.37 9.02
N ALA A 60 -5.07 7.33 8.22
CA ALA A 60 -5.96 6.19 8.08
C ALA A 60 -5.34 4.88 8.56
N GLY A 61 -4.04 4.68 8.34
CA GLY A 61 -3.34 3.46 8.75
C GLY A 61 -1.89 3.45 8.32
N THR A 62 -1.19 2.36 8.66
CA THR A 62 0.24 2.17 8.34
C THR A 62 0.49 0.74 7.90
N PHE A 63 1.50 0.55 7.05
CA PHE A 63 2.09 -0.75 6.79
C PHE A 63 3.60 -0.63 6.57
N ALA A 64 4.29 -1.75 6.77
CA ALA A 64 5.69 -1.89 6.38
C ALA A 64 5.79 -2.95 5.28
N LEU A 65 6.71 -2.74 4.34
CA LEU A 65 7.11 -3.71 3.34
C LEU A 65 8.59 -4.04 3.54
N PHE A 66 8.89 -5.32 3.68
CA PHE A 66 10.26 -5.81 3.62
C PHE A 66 10.59 -6.07 2.15
N GLY A 67 11.54 -5.31 1.63
CA GLY A 67 11.93 -5.36 0.23
C GLY A 67 13.36 -5.85 0.06
N HIS A 68 13.69 -6.25 -1.16
CA HIS A 68 14.99 -6.86 -1.49
C HIS A 68 15.98 -5.89 -2.14
N ALA A 69 15.67 -4.58 -2.20
CA ALA A 69 16.46 -3.46 -2.76
C ALA A 69 16.92 -3.62 -4.22
N GLU A 70 17.73 -4.64 -4.50
CA GLU A 70 18.21 -5.01 -5.84
C GLU A 70 18.40 -6.52 -5.99
N CYS A 71 18.41 -6.97 -7.25
CA CYS A 71 18.72 -8.36 -7.57
C CYS A 71 20.24 -8.53 -7.66
N TRP A 72 20.83 -9.34 -6.78
CA TRP A 72 22.27 -9.67 -6.81
C TRP A 72 22.59 -10.92 -7.65
N GLY A 73 21.57 -11.57 -8.21
CA GLY A 73 21.70 -12.80 -9.00
C GLY A 73 21.89 -12.54 -10.51
N SER A 74 22.19 -13.63 -11.23
CA SER A 74 22.28 -13.65 -12.70
C SER A 74 20.94 -13.29 -13.38
N PRO A 75 20.94 -12.95 -14.68
CA PRO A 75 19.70 -12.72 -15.44
C PRO A 75 18.68 -13.85 -15.24
N GLY A 76 17.44 -13.48 -14.94
CA GLY A 76 16.35 -14.42 -14.64
C GLY A 76 16.20 -14.81 -13.16
N HIS A 77 17.18 -14.52 -12.29
CA HIS A 77 17.11 -14.87 -10.87
C HIS A 77 15.88 -14.30 -10.15
N CYS A 78 15.50 -13.08 -10.52
CA CYS A 78 14.35 -12.40 -9.92
C CYS A 78 13.06 -12.57 -10.74
N HIS A 79 13.04 -13.40 -11.79
CA HIS A 79 11.77 -13.80 -12.40
C HIS A 79 11.06 -14.76 -11.43
N GLY A 80 9.86 -14.37 -11.01
CA GLY A 80 9.02 -15.24 -10.20
C GLY A 80 8.61 -16.50 -10.98
N PRO A 81 8.13 -17.54 -10.29
CA PRO A 81 7.61 -18.73 -10.96
C PRO A 81 6.37 -18.40 -11.79
N ASP A 82 6.21 -19.03 -12.97
CA ASP A 82 5.05 -18.86 -13.87
C ASP A 82 3.71 -19.34 -13.27
N GLY A 83 3.74 -19.92 -12.08
CA GLY A 83 2.57 -20.34 -11.33
C GLY A 83 2.90 -21.32 -10.22
N LEU A 84 1.98 -21.46 -9.27
CA LEU A 84 2.03 -22.53 -8.28
C LEU A 84 1.40 -23.79 -8.90
N ARG A 85 2.08 -24.93 -8.76
CA ARG A 85 1.46 -26.23 -9.08
C ARG A 85 0.30 -26.48 -8.10
N ARG A 86 -0.76 -27.15 -8.54
CA ARG A 86 -1.98 -27.41 -7.74
C ARG A 86 -1.72 -27.95 -6.33
N PHE A 87 -0.64 -28.71 -6.15
CA PHE A 87 -0.26 -29.34 -4.89
C PHE A 87 1.10 -28.83 -4.35
N ASP A 88 1.53 -27.63 -4.77
CA ASP A 88 2.73 -27.00 -4.24
C ASP A 88 2.43 -26.38 -2.86
N THR A 89 2.91 -27.03 -1.81
CA THR A 89 2.71 -26.61 -0.41
C THR A 89 3.85 -25.74 0.12
N ARG A 90 4.86 -25.42 -0.71
CA ARG A 90 5.95 -24.54 -0.31
C ARG A 90 5.41 -23.11 -0.08
N PRO A 91 6.06 -22.32 0.78
CA PRO A 91 5.74 -20.92 0.92
C PRO A 91 5.83 -20.18 -0.41
N SER A 92 5.08 -19.08 -0.53
CA SER A 92 5.16 -18.18 -1.68
C SER A 92 6.60 -17.82 -2.00
N HIS A 93 6.92 -17.80 -3.30
CA HIS A 93 8.26 -17.46 -3.74
C HIS A 93 8.63 -16.04 -3.26
N PRO A 94 9.89 -15.77 -2.90
CA PRO A 94 10.32 -14.43 -2.48
C PRO A 94 10.14 -13.34 -3.54
N MET A 95 9.76 -13.68 -4.77
CA MET A 95 9.43 -12.73 -5.84
C MET A 95 7.94 -12.68 -6.18
N THR A 96 7.11 -13.49 -5.54
CA THR A 96 5.65 -13.38 -5.67
C THR A 96 5.24 -11.97 -5.22
N PRO A 97 4.56 -11.18 -6.06
CA PRO A 97 4.17 -9.83 -5.71
C PRO A 97 3.44 -9.78 -4.36
N ALA A 98 3.87 -8.85 -3.51
CA ALA A 98 3.36 -8.78 -2.15
C ALA A 98 1.93 -8.25 -2.10
N PHE A 99 1.23 -8.63 -1.04
CA PHE A 99 -0.10 -8.15 -0.69
C PHE A 99 -0.04 -7.44 0.67
N LYS A 100 -0.76 -6.31 0.79
CA LYS A 100 -0.92 -5.62 2.08
C LYS A 100 -2.39 -5.29 2.30
N ARG A 101 -2.90 -5.70 3.45
CA ARG A 101 -4.21 -5.32 3.98
C ARG A 101 -4.00 -4.36 5.14
N VAL A 102 -4.43 -3.12 4.98
CA VAL A 102 -4.25 -2.05 5.97
C VAL A 102 -5.60 -1.79 6.67
N PRO A 103 -5.72 -2.00 7.99
CA PRO A 103 -6.95 -1.69 8.71
C PRO A 103 -7.20 -0.18 8.72
N VAL A 104 -8.40 0.22 8.33
CA VAL A 104 -8.82 1.63 8.20
C VAL A 104 -10.21 1.91 8.77
N THR A 105 -10.82 0.94 9.47
CA THR A 105 -12.19 1.00 10.01
C THR A 105 -12.54 2.35 10.62
N GLN A 106 -11.77 2.78 11.63
CA GLN A 106 -12.06 4.01 12.37
C GLN A 106 -11.88 5.25 11.49
N ALA A 107 -10.95 5.23 10.54
CA ALA A 107 -10.75 6.33 9.61
C ALA A 107 -11.89 6.43 8.60
N LEU A 108 -12.39 5.29 8.10
CA LEU A 108 -13.51 5.24 7.17
C LEU A 108 -14.80 5.68 7.86
N LYS A 109 -15.09 5.18 9.07
CA LYS A 109 -16.28 5.62 9.85
C LYS A 109 -16.26 7.13 10.09
N ARG A 110 -15.12 7.71 10.51
CA ARG A 110 -14.98 9.19 10.63
C ARG A 110 -15.22 9.93 9.31
N HIS A 111 -14.77 9.36 8.19
CA HIS A 111 -14.94 9.97 6.87
C HIS A 111 -16.41 9.96 6.42
N LEU A 112 -17.12 8.86 6.65
CA LEU A 112 -18.54 8.71 6.36
C LEU A 112 -19.42 9.58 7.28
N HIS A 113 -19.13 9.64 8.58
CA HIS A 113 -19.83 10.54 9.51
C HIS A 113 -19.66 12.02 9.16
N ALA A 114 -18.59 12.39 8.44
CA ALA A 114 -18.42 13.73 7.89
C ALA A 114 -19.24 13.98 6.61
N GLY A 115 -20.11 13.05 6.21
CA GLY A 115 -20.99 13.17 5.05
C GLY A 115 -20.29 13.04 3.70
N LYS A 116 -19.10 12.44 3.65
CA LYS A 116 -18.31 12.34 2.42
C LYS A 116 -18.61 11.05 1.67
N SER A 117 -19.03 11.17 0.41
CA SER A 117 -19.28 10.05 -0.51
C SER A 117 -18.08 9.67 -1.38
N THR A 118 -17.01 10.47 -1.41
CA THR A 118 -15.80 10.16 -2.18
C THR A 118 -14.59 10.05 -1.28
N LEU A 119 -13.66 9.15 -1.61
CA LEU A 119 -12.46 8.87 -0.83
C LEU A 119 -11.20 9.18 -1.65
N ASP A 120 -10.48 10.22 -1.23
CA ASP A 120 -9.12 10.50 -1.71
C ASP A 120 -8.12 9.76 -0.84
N ILE A 121 -7.38 8.81 -1.42
CA ILE A 121 -6.34 8.07 -0.70
C ILE A 121 -4.96 8.57 -1.13
N GLN A 122 -4.16 8.95 -0.15
CA GLN A 122 -2.74 9.22 -0.34
C GLN A 122 -1.87 8.31 0.50
N ILE A 123 -0.73 7.93 -0.06
CA ILE A 123 0.29 7.16 0.63
C ILE A 123 1.53 8.05 0.78
N TYR A 124 2.03 8.14 2.00
CA TYR A 124 3.36 8.67 2.29
C TYR A 124 4.28 7.49 2.62
N ALA A 125 5.28 7.23 1.79
CA ALA A 125 6.24 6.16 2.01
C ALA A 125 7.63 6.72 2.26
N TYR A 126 8.36 6.11 3.19
CA TYR A 126 9.74 6.49 3.47
C TYR A 126 10.63 5.30 3.78
N THR A 127 11.91 5.44 3.43
CA THR A 127 12.96 4.49 3.79
C THR A 127 14.22 5.21 4.25
N ARG A 128 15.00 4.50 5.10
CA ARG A 128 16.35 4.92 5.51
C ARG A 128 17.43 4.17 4.75
N GLU A 129 17.06 3.14 3.99
CA GLU A 129 17.98 2.34 3.20
C GLU A 129 18.45 3.10 1.96
N ALA A 130 19.68 2.82 1.54
CA ALA A 130 20.20 3.32 0.28
C ALA A 130 19.50 2.59 -0.87
N TRP A 131 19.33 3.29 -1.99
CA TRP A 131 18.74 2.75 -3.20
C TRP A 131 19.78 2.83 -4.33
N PRO A 132 20.18 1.71 -4.95
CA PRO A 132 21.06 1.74 -6.12
C PRO A 132 20.43 2.55 -7.26
N ASP A 133 21.24 3.33 -7.97
CA ASP A 133 20.77 4.28 -9.00
C ASP A 133 20.43 3.59 -10.32
N ARG A 134 19.37 2.77 -10.35
CA ARG A 134 18.90 2.07 -11.56
C ARG A 134 17.38 1.91 -11.57
N GLY A 135 16.77 2.15 -12.74
CA GLY A 135 15.36 1.86 -13.01
C GLY A 135 14.35 2.80 -12.33
N ASP A 136 13.10 2.33 -12.23
CA ASP A 136 12.01 3.03 -11.53
C ASP A 136 12.29 3.11 -10.03
N LYS A 137 12.19 4.33 -9.48
CA LYS A 137 12.47 4.65 -8.08
C LYS A 137 11.22 4.83 -7.22
N SER A 138 10.07 4.29 -7.59
CA SER A 138 8.83 4.34 -6.80
C SER A 138 8.84 3.37 -5.60
N LEU A 139 9.04 3.78 -4.36
CA LEU A 139 8.91 2.90 -3.18
C LEU A 139 7.62 2.07 -3.21
N VAL A 140 6.48 2.70 -3.54
CA VAL A 140 5.20 2.01 -3.65
C VAL A 140 4.88 1.80 -5.14
N CYS A 141 4.94 0.55 -5.57
CA CYS A 141 4.54 0.12 -6.91
C CYS A 141 3.59 -1.07 -6.75
N CYS A 142 2.30 -0.85 -6.93
CA CYS A 142 1.26 -1.88 -6.80
C CYS A 142 0.37 -1.89 -8.05
N SER A 143 -0.14 -3.05 -8.43
CA SER A 143 -1.00 -3.21 -9.61
C SER A 143 -2.47 -2.91 -9.33
N GLY A 144 -2.90 -2.93 -8.07
CA GLY A 144 -4.29 -2.73 -7.71
C GLY A 144 -4.47 -2.22 -6.29
N VAL A 145 -5.58 -1.50 -6.09
CA VAL A 145 -6.02 -0.98 -4.80
C VAL A 145 -7.52 -1.21 -4.68
N GLN A 146 -7.97 -1.67 -3.52
CA GLN A 146 -9.39 -1.82 -3.22
C GLN A 146 -9.71 -1.40 -1.79
N LEU A 147 -10.91 -0.87 -1.59
CA LEU A 147 -11.52 -0.74 -0.27
C LEU A 147 -12.43 -1.94 -0.04
N VAL A 148 -12.22 -2.65 1.06
CA VAL A 148 -13.02 -3.81 1.46
C VAL A 148 -13.67 -3.51 2.81
N THR A 149 -14.95 -3.80 2.94
CA THR A 149 -15.73 -3.71 4.18
C THR A 149 -16.29 -5.08 4.53
N LEU A 150 -16.29 -5.43 5.82
CA LEU A 150 -16.83 -6.68 6.36
C LEU A 150 -17.89 -6.40 7.41
#